data_AF-K1RP66-F1
#
_entry.id   AF-K1RP66-F1
#
_cell.length_a   1.000
_cell.length_b   1.000
_cell.length_c   1.000
_cell.angle_alpha   90.00
_cell.angle_beta   90.00
_cell.angle_gamma   90.00
#
_symmetry.space_group_name_H-M   'P 1'
#
loop_
_entity.id
_entity.type
_entity.pdbx_description
1 polymer ?
#
loop_
_entity_poly.entity_id
_entity_poly.type
_entity_poly.pdbx_seq_one_letter_code
_entity_poly.pdbx_strand_id
1 'polypeptide(L)' 'MQYRNTRQRKIVLEAVQEHHDHPSADQIYLEIRAKDPRISRGTVYRNLNILSEEGQITHVKVPGADRYDCRTD' A
#
# COMPACT_ATOMS: atom_id res chain seq x y z
N MET A 1 0.07 14.37 18.59
CA MET A 1 -0.42 14.71 17.23
C MET A 1 -0.07 13.57 16.28
N GLN A 2 -1.00 12.72 15.83
CA GLN A 2 -0.74 11.81 14.68
C GLN A 2 -2.01 11.19 14.02
N TYR A 3 -3.17 11.83 14.12
CA TYR A 3 -4.43 11.33 13.52
C TYR A 3 -4.46 11.32 11.97
N ARG A 4 -3.49 11.94 11.30
CA ARG A 4 -3.49 12.08 9.83
C ARG A 4 -3.04 10.81 9.10
N ASN A 5 -2.18 9.99 9.73
CA ASN A 5 -1.66 8.77 9.14
C ASN A 5 -2.64 7.61 9.19
N THR A 6 -3.52 7.53 10.20
CA THR A 6 -4.40 6.37 10.39
C THR A 6 -5.40 6.17 9.25
N ARG A 7 -6.00 7.25 8.73
CA ARG A 7 -6.95 7.15 7.60
C ARG A 7 -6.26 6.77 6.30
N GLN A 8 -5.13 7.41 5.96
CA GLN A 8 -4.38 7.09 4.74
C GLN A 8 -3.80 5.69 4.80
N ARG A 9 -3.26 5.28 5.95
CA ARG A 9 -2.78 3.91 6.16
C ARG A 9 -3.88 2.88 5.99
N LYS A 10 -5.08 3.15 6.52
CA LYS A 10 -6.23 2.26 6.36
C LYS A 10 -6.63 2.11 4.90
N ILE A 11 -6.71 3.22 4.15
CA ILE A 11 -7.02 3.17 2.71
C ILE A 11 -5.96 2.38 1.92
N VAL A 12 -4.68 2.54 2.26
CA VAL A 12 -3.59 1.77 1.61
C VAL A 12 -3.69 0.28 1.94
N LEU A 13 -3.98 -0.06 3.20
CA LEU A 13 -4.18 -1.44 3.61
C LEU A 13 -5.40 -2.07 2.93
N GLU A 14 -6.54 -1.38 2.92
CA GLU A 14 -7.76 -1.83 2.25
C GLU A 14 -7.50 -2.06 0.77
N ALA A 15 -6.82 -1.12 0.08
CA ALA A 15 -6.47 -1.31 -1.32
C ALA A 15 -5.63 -2.58 -1.53
N VAL A 16 -4.60 -2.84 -0.72
CA VAL A 16 -3.78 -4.06 -0.85
C VAL A 16 -4.60 -5.31 -0.55
N GLN A 17 -5.51 -5.27 0.43
CA GLN A 17 -6.37 -6.39 0.81
C GLN A 17 -7.46 -6.70 -0.23
N GLU A 18 -7.96 -5.69 -0.95
CA GLU A 18 -8.91 -5.86 -2.06
C GLU A 18 -8.26 -6.55 -3.28
N HIS A 19 -6.93 -6.50 -3.39
CA HIS A 19 -6.21 -7.16 -4.49
C HIS A 19 -5.73 -8.56 -4.11
N HIS A 20 -6.08 -9.53 -4.95
CA HIS A 20 -5.57 -10.91 -4.86
C HIS A 20 -4.43 -11.20 -5.86
N ASP A 21 -4.11 -10.25 -6.73
CA ASP A 21 -3.18 -10.42 -7.86
C ASP A 21 -1.75 -9.92 -7.58
N HIS A 22 -1.39 -9.68 -6.31
CA HIS A 22 -0.09 -9.15 -5.88
C HIS A 22 0.24 -7.80 -6.57
N PRO A 23 -0.52 -6.73 -6.31
CA PRO A 23 -0.40 -5.47 -7.01
C PRO A 23 0.96 -4.80 -6.76
N SER A 24 1.41 -4.00 -7.72
CA SER A 24 2.60 -3.17 -7.55
C SER A 24 2.29 -1.88 -6.76
N ALA A 25 3.32 -1.24 -6.18
CA ALA A 25 3.14 0.05 -5.51
C ALA A 25 2.53 1.12 -6.43
N ASP A 26 2.88 1.11 -7.71
CA ASP A 26 2.29 2.00 -8.72
C ASP A 26 0.80 1.72 -8.92
N GLN A 27 0.42 0.44 -9.00
CA GLN A 27 -0.98 0.05 -9.18
C GLN A 27 -1.84 0.50 -7.99
N ILE A 28 -1.34 0.24 -6.77
CA ILE A 28 -1.99 0.68 -5.52
C ILE A 28 -2.10 2.21 -5.50
N TYR A 29 -1.04 2.92 -5.89
CA TYR A 29 -1.07 4.38 -5.97
C TYR A 29 -2.13 4.88 -6.95
N LEU A 30 -2.20 4.32 -8.15
CA LEU A 30 -3.16 4.74 -9.18
C LEU A 30 -4.60 4.55 -8.71
N GLU A 31 -4.88 3.43 -8.06
CA GLU A 31 -6.21 3.16 -7.52
C GLU A 31 -6.56 4.10 -6.36
N ILE A 32 -5.66 4.25 -5.39
CA ILE A 32 -5.93 5.13 -4.25
C ILE A 32 -6.04 6.58 -4.73
N ARG A 33 -5.28 7.00 -5.74
CA ARG A 33 -5.41 8.35 -6.33
C ARG A 33 -6.76 8.55 -7.00
N ALA A 34 -7.34 7.51 -7.61
CA ALA A 34 -8.68 7.57 -8.16
C ALA A 34 -9.74 7.80 -7.07
N LYS A 35 -9.53 7.23 -5.87
CA LYS A 35 -10.40 7.41 -4.68
C LYS A 35 -10.10 8.71 -3.91
N ASP A 36 -8.82 9.10 -3.78
CA ASP A 36 -8.32 10.30 -3.10
C ASP A 36 -7.22 11.00 -3.91
N PRO A 37 -7.55 12.01 -4.72
CA PRO A 37 -6.59 12.69 -5.58
C PRO A 37 -5.55 13.54 -4.81
N ARG A 38 -5.71 13.70 -3.49
CA ARG A 38 -4.78 14.46 -2.63
C ARG A 38 -3.59 13.62 -2.16
N ILE A 39 -3.63 12.29 -2.34
CA ILE A 39 -2.54 11.43 -1.91
C ILE A 39 -1.35 11.50 -2.88
N SER A 40 -0.15 11.60 -2.33
CA SER A 40 1.09 11.58 -3.10
C SER A 40 1.63 10.15 -3.22
N ARG A 41 2.39 9.86 -4.28
CA ARG A 41 3.14 8.58 -4.40
C ARG A 41 3.98 8.32 -3.15
N GLY A 42 4.73 9.32 -2.69
CA GLY A 42 5.57 9.17 -1.50
C GLY A 42 4.77 8.75 -0.25
N THR A 43 3.54 9.24 -0.10
CA THR A 43 2.65 8.84 0.99
C THR A 43 2.22 7.38 0.88
N VAL A 44 1.90 6.90 -0.32
CA VAL A 44 1.52 5.49 -0.54
C VAL A 44 2.72 4.58 -0.24
N TYR A 45 3.87 4.83 -0.87
CA TYR A 45 5.07 4.02 -0.68
C TYR A 45 5.53 3.97 0.78
N ARG A 46 5.50 5.11 1.48
CA ARG A 46 5.84 5.16 2.90
C ARG A 46 4.88 4.33 3.76
N ASN A 47 3.58 4.39 3.48
CA ASN A 47 2.60 3.57 4.20
C ASN A 47 2.72 2.09 3.85
N LEU A 48 3.00 1.73 2.60
CA LEU A 48 3.27 0.35 2.21
C LEU A 48 4.49 -0.21 2.95
N ASN A 49 5.57 0.57 3.06
CA ASN A 49 6.73 0.15 3.83
C ASN A 49 6.37 -0.07 5.31
N ILE A 50 5.66 0.87 5.92
CA ILE A 50 5.27 0.73 7.34
C ILE A 50 4.33 -0.47 7.54
N LEU A 51 3.36 -0.69 6.66
CA LEU A 51 2.46 -1.85 6.74
C LEU A 51 3.22 -3.16 6.58
N SER A 52 4.26 -3.16 5.73
CA SER A 52 5.13 -4.33 5.58
C SER A 52 6.01 -4.55 6.81
N GLU A 53 6.56 -3.49 7.40
CA GLU A 53 7.33 -3.56 8.65
C GLU A 53 6.46 -3.98 9.85
N GLU A 54 5.18 -3.60 9.86
CA GLU A 54 4.19 -4.02 10.86
C GLU A 54 3.69 -5.46 10.64
N GLY A 55 4.09 -6.13 9.53
CA GLY A 55 3.65 -7.48 9.20
C GLY A 55 2.16 -7.56 8.84
N GLN A 56 1.57 -6.46 8.35
CA GLN A 56 0.19 -6.44 7.85
C GLN A 56 0.08 -6.78 6.36
N ILE A 57 1.17 -6.56 5.61
CA ILE A 57 1.30 -6.92 4.20
C ILE A 57 2.69 -7.50 3.96
N THR A 58 2.85 -8.26 2.87
CA THR A 58 4.13 -8.83 2.47
C THR A 58 4.70 -8.04 1.29
N HIS A 59 5.89 -7.45 1.46
CA HIS A 59 6.64 -6.86 0.37
C HIS A 59 7.47 -7.93 -0.34
N VAL A 60 7.10 -8.25 -1.57
CA VAL A 60 7.80 -9.20 -2.44
C VAL A 60 8.59 -8.42 -3.48
N LYS A 61 9.92 -8.44 -3.33
CA LYS A 61 10.83 -7.89 -4.35
C LYS A 61 10.98 -8.90 -5.48
N VAL A 62 10.39 -8.60 -6.64
CA VAL A 62 10.60 -9.37 -7.87
C VAL A 62 11.53 -8.61 -8.83
N PRO A 63 12.36 -9.30 -9.62
CA PRO A 63 13.22 -8.64 -10.60
C PRO A 63 12.36 -7.87 -11.62
N GLY A 64 12.42 -6.53 -11.55
CA GLY A 64 11.70 -5.61 -12.43
C GLY A 64 10.53 -4.85 -11.80
N ALA A 65 10.02 -5.27 -10.63
CA ALA A 65 8.96 -4.53 -9.92
C ALA A 65 8.85 -4.91 -8.44
N ASP A 66 8.43 -3.96 -7.59
CA ASP A 66 8.00 -4.26 -6.23
C ASP A 66 6.54 -4.73 -6.25
N ARG A 67 6.27 -5.91 -5.69
CA ARG A 67 4.93 -6.45 -5.50
C ARG A 67 4.56 -6.48 -4.02
N TYR A 68 3.30 -6.23 -3.72
CA TYR A 68 2.77 -6.29 -2.37
C TYR A 68 1.65 -7.32 -2.33
N ASP A 69 1.65 -8.14 -1.28
CA ASP A 69 0.58 -9.11 -1.06
C ASP A 69 -0.07 -8.90 0.31
N CYS A 70 -1.36 -9.20 0.40
CA CYS A 70 -2.11 -9.14 1.64
C CYS A 70 -1.93 -10.40 2.50
N ARG A 71 -1.39 -11.50 1.95
CA ARG A 71 -1.09 -12.72 2.69
C ARG A 71 0.26 -12.61 3.37
N THR A 72 0.21 -12.73 4.68
CA THR A 72 1.34 -12.99 5.57
C THR A 72 1.28 -14.47 5.92
N ASP A 73 1.58 -15.35 4.96
CA ASP A 73 1.73 -16.80 5.22
C ASP A 73 3.11 -17.08 5.83
#